data_AF-A0A0W0RZ35-F1
#
_entry.id   AF-A0A0W0RZ35-F1
#
_cell.length_a   1.000
_cell.length_b   1.000
_cell.length_c   1.000
_cell.angle_alpha   90.00
_cell.angle_beta   90.00
_cell.angle_gamma   90.00
#
_symmetry.space_group_name_H-M   'P 1'
#
loop_
_entity.id
_entity.type
_entity.pdbx_description
1 polymer ?
#
loop_
_entity_poly.entity_id
_entity_poly.type
_entity_poly.pdbx_seq_one_letter_code
_entity_poly.pdbx_strand_id
1 'polypeptide(L)'
;MPSSFEIIKNENNLNNAEEAQAGTPIQPLAEMDRTKLALEHHHHRIRYVHGVPYINYQDKDCPVVTRDVRNFNQRVFSIGSSSSREMIMLDPEAESLKKLYAELRQNIRAGATTLEILQEISKLTQKTFPISETTLLKEFVEKHLKEGNPIIPLDAFMQTGIGLCRHHTLLNAYLMSRLVDDGILQGEVIHQRHSFQKHGAHTWNLFRDTKDGTLYSLDSLWKNVTSLADNPGDLNRLYGFDVESGIKAAFGAFQLSSKQKVHVSSPEHKAHAASKPPAALEPIPALNLALLDILRKKDALQNIKNEIPKKFFNINDRALEEDLVEMIKKEKLIDAHDKNKIPQKFLNINDRDREEDLEEMIKEQRNEAHDKQILHNQEIIQFFKPAHKIEKIDPDEKPEKFFNLER
;
A
#
# COMPACT_ATOMS: atom_id res chain seq x y z
N MET A 1 55.75 -17.35 -10.97
CA MET A 1 54.75 -16.27 -11.05
C MET A 1 53.92 -16.48 -12.29
N PRO A 2 52.62 -16.78 -12.17
CA PRO A 2 51.68 -16.75 -13.28
C PRO A 2 50.76 -15.51 -13.25
N SER A 3 50.22 -15.25 -14.43
CA SER A 3 49.55 -14.06 -14.96
C SER A 3 48.23 -13.65 -14.28
N SER A 4 48.01 -12.35 -14.19
CA SER A 4 46.89 -11.65 -13.53
C SER A 4 45.62 -11.52 -14.40
N PHE A 5 45.13 -12.59 -15.03
CA PHE A 5 43.97 -12.52 -15.94
C PHE A 5 42.88 -13.60 -15.74
N GLU A 6 42.75 -14.20 -14.56
CA GLU A 6 41.67 -15.14 -14.25
C GLU A 6 41.05 -14.90 -12.86
N ILE A 7 40.50 -13.72 -12.57
CA ILE A 7 39.61 -13.54 -11.41
C ILE A 7 38.52 -12.50 -11.70
N ILE A 8 37.63 -12.73 -12.68
CA ILE A 8 36.28 -12.10 -12.69
C ILE A 8 35.32 -13.01 -13.49
N LYS A 9 34.90 -14.14 -12.91
CA LYS A 9 33.67 -14.85 -13.30
C LYS A 9 33.20 -15.70 -12.12
N ASN A 10 32.55 -15.10 -11.12
CA ASN A 10 31.66 -15.83 -10.19
C ASN A 10 30.89 -14.92 -9.21
N GLU A 11 30.11 -13.95 -9.71
CA GLU A 11 29.17 -13.17 -8.86
C GLU A 11 27.73 -13.10 -9.39
N ASN A 12 27.30 -14.05 -10.23
CA ASN A 12 25.91 -14.11 -10.74
C ASN A 12 25.15 -15.41 -10.41
N ASN A 13 25.52 -16.12 -9.33
CA ASN A 13 24.89 -17.40 -8.95
C ASN A 13 24.15 -17.37 -7.60
N LEU A 14 23.48 -16.28 -7.25
CA LEU A 14 22.62 -16.20 -6.06
C LEU A 14 21.12 -16.40 -6.33
N ASN A 15 20.69 -16.66 -7.58
CA ASN A 15 19.25 -16.77 -7.93
C ASN A 15 18.76 -18.16 -8.38
N ASN A 16 19.55 -19.23 -8.29
CA ASN A 16 19.15 -20.54 -8.84
C ASN A 16 19.08 -21.69 -7.81
N ALA A 17 18.98 -21.40 -6.50
CA ALA A 17 18.94 -22.44 -5.46
C ALA A 17 17.57 -22.65 -4.78
N GLU A 18 16.46 -22.14 -5.36
CA GLU A 18 15.10 -22.30 -4.81
C GLU A 18 14.11 -23.02 -5.76
N GLU A 19 14.59 -23.81 -6.73
CA GLU A 19 13.71 -24.52 -7.68
C GLU A 19 13.51 -26.02 -7.41
N ALA A 20 13.99 -26.57 -6.30
CA ALA A 20 13.91 -28.01 -6.05
C ALA A 20 13.29 -28.34 -4.67
N GLN A 21 12.00 -28.06 -4.52
CA GLN A 21 11.02 -28.86 -3.75
C GLN A 21 9.63 -28.23 -3.83
N ALA A 22 9.05 -28.21 -5.03
CA ALA A 22 7.64 -27.91 -5.21
C ALA A 22 6.81 -29.11 -4.76
N GLY A 23 6.53 -29.18 -3.45
CA GLY A 23 5.28 -29.80 -3.00
C GLY A 23 4.12 -29.11 -3.71
N THR A 24 3.10 -29.86 -4.08
CA THR A 24 1.92 -29.36 -4.79
C THR A 24 1.51 -28.00 -4.22
N PRO A 25 1.44 -26.92 -5.02
CA PRO A 25 1.05 -25.61 -4.51
C PRO A 25 -0.29 -25.78 -3.82
N ILE A 26 -0.35 -25.52 -2.51
CA ILE A 26 -1.61 -25.26 -1.85
C ILE A 26 -2.17 -24.08 -2.64
N GLN A 27 -3.20 -24.31 -3.45
CA GLN A 27 -3.81 -23.23 -4.23
C GLN A 27 -4.10 -22.09 -3.26
N PRO A 28 -3.61 -20.86 -3.51
CA PRO A 28 -4.00 -19.74 -2.68
C PRO A 28 -5.51 -19.66 -2.77
N LEU A 29 -6.19 -19.74 -1.62
CA LEU A 29 -7.64 -19.74 -1.51
C LEU A 29 -8.23 -18.73 -2.51
N ALA A 30 -9.02 -19.21 -3.46
CA ALA A 30 -9.72 -18.40 -4.45
C ALA A 30 -10.65 -17.33 -3.82
N GLU A 31 -10.82 -17.34 -2.50
CA GLU A 31 -11.62 -16.41 -1.70
C GLU A 31 -10.89 -15.09 -1.35
N MET A 32 -9.62 -14.92 -1.71
CA MET A 32 -8.78 -13.89 -1.10
C MET A 32 -8.85 -12.49 -1.70
N ASP A 33 -9.43 -12.26 -2.88
CA ASP A 33 -9.04 -11.06 -3.62
C ASP A 33 -10.15 -9.99 -3.75
N ARG A 34 -10.60 -9.43 -2.63
CA ARG A 34 -11.37 -8.17 -2.65
C ARG A 34 -10.60 -7.00 -3.26
N THR A 35 -9.27 -7.09 -3.42
CA THR A 35 -8.50 -6.12 -4.20
C THR A 35 -8.80 -6.33 -5.68
N LYS A 36 -8.77 -7.57 -6.18
CA LYS A 36 -9.23 -7.93 -7.53
C LYS A 36 -10.67 -7.51 -7.77
N LEU A 37 -11.61 -7.79 -6.86
CA LEU A 37 -13.00 -7.31 -7.00
C LEU A 37 -13.07 -5.78 -7.09
N ALA A 38 -12.30 -5.07 -6.25
CA ALA A 38 -12.22 -3.62 -6.32
C ALA A 38 -11.68 -3.14 -7.68
N LEU A 39 -10.61 -3.78 -8.17
CA LEU A 39 -9.99 -3.47 -9.45
C LEU A 39 -10.96 -3.76 -10.62
N GLU A 40 -11.68 -4.87 -10.56
CA GLU A 40 -12.71 -5.25 -11.54
C GLU A 40 -13.88 -4.26 -11.53
N HIS A 41 -14.35 -3.82 -10.36
CA HIS A 41 -15.44 -2.84 -10.28
C HIS A 41 -15.05 -1.46 -10.81
N HIS A 42 -13.80 -1.06 -10.59
CA HIS A 42 -13.28 0.22 -11.05
C HIS A 42 -12.47 0.12 -12.35
N HIS A 43 -12.59 -0.98 -13.12
CA HIS A 43 -11.76 -1.24 -14.31
C HIS A 43 -11.81 -0.10 -15.34
N HIS A 44 -12.95 0.56 -15.48
CA HIS A 44 -13.12 1.72 -16.39
C HIS A 44 -12.31 2.96 -15.96
N ARG A 45 -11.81 2.99 -14.73
CA ARG A 45 -10.95 4.06 -14.17
C ARG A 45 -9.52 3.62 -13.97
N ILE A 46 -9.27 2.31 -14.10
CA ILE A 46 -7.96 1.72 -13.81
C ILE A 46 -7.27 1.35 -15.12
N ARG A 47 -6.07 1.88 -15.28
CA ARG A 47 -5.15 1.53 -16.36
C ARG A 47 -4.04 0.66 -15.79
N TYR A 48 -3.67 -0.39 -16.51
CA TYR A 48 -2.51 -1.21 -16.14
C TYR A 48 -1.27 -0.68 -16.87
N VAL A 49 -0.23 -0.36 -16.11
CA VAL A 49 1.08 0.04 -16.62
C VAL A 49 2.10 -0.95 -16.07
N HIS A 50 2.73 -1.74 -16.95
CA HIS A 50 3.65 -2.81 -16.57
C HIS A 50 3.08 -3.80 -15.54
N GLY A 51 1.78 -4.12 -15.64
CA GLY A 51 1.09 -5.04 -14.73
C GLY A 51 0.65 -4.41 -13.40
N VAL A 52 0.96 -3.14 -13.16
CA VAL A 52 0.55 -2.42 -11.94
C VAL A 52 -0.69 -1.56 -12.24
N PRO A 53 -1.72 -1.55 -11.38
CA PRO A 53 -2.92 -0.73 -11.55
C PRO A 53 -2.67 0.74 -11.20
N TYR A 54 -3.12 1.65 -12.07
CA TYR A 54 -3.09 3.11 -11.91
C TYR A 54 -4.46 3.72 -12.17
N ILE A 55 -4.75 4.85 -11.53
CA ILE A 55 -5.90 5.71 -11.83
C ILE A 55 -5.39 6.97 -12.52
N ASN A 56 -6.00 7.34 -13.63
CA ASN A 56 -5.76 8.65 -14.25
C ASN A 56 -6.52 9.73 -13.47
N TYR A 57 -5.79 10.67 -12.89
CA TYR A 57 -6.33 11.77 -12.11
C TYR A 57 -5.54 13.05 -12.41
N GLN A 58 -6.22 14.11 -12.86
CA GLN A 58 -5.60 15.38 -13.26
C GLN A 58 -4.42 15.19 -14.22
N ASP A 59 -4.65 14.42 -15.30
CA ASP A 59 -3.67 14.12 -16.35
C ASP A 59 -2.40 13.37 -15.86
N LYS A 60 -2.47 12.75 -14.67
CA LYS A 60 -1.38 11.94 -14.11
C LYS A 60 -1.87 10.56 -13.73
N ASP A 61 -1.07 9.55 -14.05
CA ASP A 61 -1.30 8.19 -13.54
C ASP A 61 -0.79 8.07 -12.12
N CYS A 62 -1.70 7.78 -11.22
CA CYS A 62 -1.41 7.60 -9.80
C CYS A 62 -1.62 6.14 -9.43
N PRO A 63 -0.67 5.48 -8.74
CA PRO A 63 -0.78 4.05 -8.45
C PRO A 63 -1.96 3.77 -7.51
N VAL A 64 -2.62 2.65 -7.76
CA VAL A 64 -3.57 2.06 -6.82
C VAL A 64 -2.78 1.31 -5.74
N VAL A 65 -3.18 1.46 -4.49
CA VAL A 65 -2.54 0.81 -3.35
C VAL A 65 -2.74 -0.70 -3.44
N THR A 66 -1.64 -1.40 -3.67
CA THR A 66 -1.51 -2.86 -3.58
C THR A 66 -0.45 -3.22 -2.55
N ARG A 67 -0.19 -4.52 -2.37
CA ARG A 67 0.92 -5.00 -1.54
C ARG A 67 2.30 -4.62 -2.09
N ASP A 68 2.40 -4.18 -3.34
CA ASP A 68 3.67 -3.85 -4.00
C ASP A 68 4.02 -2.35 -3.95
N VAL A 69 3.05 -1.50 -3.60
CA VAL A 69 3.32 -0.07 -3.40
C VAL A 69 4.20 0.10 -2.16
N ARG A 70 5.40 0.68 -2.35
CA ARG A 70 6.36 1.00 -1.29
C ARG A 70 6.46 2.49 -0.99
N ASN A 71 6.21 3.34 -1.98
CA ASN A 71 6.32 4.79 -1.86
C ASN A 71 4.93 5.42 -1.69
N PHE A 72 4.67 5.95 -0.49
CA PHE A 72 3.47 6.71 -0.14
C PHE A 72 3.72 8.22 -0.05
N ASN A 73 4.90 8.70 -0.47
CA ASN A 73 5.23 10.12 -0.62
C ASN A 73 4.85 10.67 -2.00
N GLN A 74 3.99 9.95 -2.71
CA GLN A 74 3.35 10.34 -3.95
C GLN A 74 1.83 10.18 -3.79
N ARG A 75 1.07 10.76 -4.73
CA ARG A 75 -0.38 10.56 -4.75
C ARG A 75 -0.72 9.10 -5.06
N VAL A 76 -1.48 8.46 -4.18
CA VAL A 76 -1.92 7.07 -4.36
C VAL A 76 -3.39 6.91 -4.02
N PHE A 77 -4.02 5.85 -4.53
CA PHE A 77 -5.45 5.60 -4.36
C PHE A 77 -5.73 4.25 -3.70
N SER A 78 -6.44 4.25 -2.57
CA SER A 78 -6.97 3.03 -1.97
C SER A 78 -8.41 2.81 -2.40
N ILE A 79 -8.67 1.71 -3.09
CA ILE A 79 -9.98 1.41 -3.67
C ILE A 79 -10.83 0.51 -2.77
N GLY A 80 -12.10 0.87 -2.59
CA GLY A 80 -13.08 0.07 -1.86
C GLY A 80 -13.44 -1.23 -2.59
N SER A 81 -13.90 -2.24 -1.85
CA SER A 81 -14.19 -3.58 -2.39
C SER A 81 -15.51 -3.72 -3.17
N SER A 82 -16.22 -2.63 -3.50
CA SER A 82 -17.45 -2.69 -4.29
C SER A 82 -17.61 -1.45 -5.17
N SER A 83 -18.37 -1.56 -6.26
CA SER A 83 -18.63 -0.45 -7.21
C SER A 83 -19.32 0.77 -6.58
N SER A 84 -20.02 0.56 -5.46
CA SER A 84 -20.68 1.60 -4.67
C SER A 84 -19.78 2.25 -3.62
N ARG A 85 -18.50 1.87 -3.54
CA ARG A 85 -17.56 2.42 -2.55
C ARG A 85 -16.72 3.53 -3.15
N GLU A 86 -16.23 4.35 -2.24
CA GLU A 86 -15.30 5.41 -2.51
C GLU A 86 -13.89 4.89 -2.85
N MET A 87 -13.14 5.72 -3.57
CA MET A 87 -11.69 5.63 -3.73
C MET A 87 -11.07 6.70 -2.83
N ILE A 88 -10.27 6.28 -1.87
CA ILE A 88 -9.60 7.21 -0.95
C ILE A 88 -8.29 7.66 -1.61
N MET A 89 -8.16 8.97 -1.82
CA MET A 89 -6.93 9.54 -2.37
C MET A 89 -6.03 10.02 -1.23
N LEU A 90 -4.82 9.46 -1.13
CA LEU A 90 -3.75 10.05 -0.35
C LEU A 90 -3.03 11.07 -1.24
N ASP A 91 -3.03 12.34 -0.84
CA ASP A 91 -2.30 13.41 -1.53
C ASP A 91 -1.26 14.04 -0.60
N PRO A 92 0.05 13.72 -0.74
CA PRO A 92 1.12 14.27 0.10
C PRO A 92 1.19 15.80 0.13
N GLU A 93 0.61 16.47 -0.88
CA GLU A 93 0.60 17.92 -0.95
C GLU A 93 -0.46 18.58 -0.06
N ALA A 94 -1.40 17.81 0.49
CA ALA A 94 -2.46 18.32 1.35
C ALA A 94 -1.88 18.96 2.63
N GLU A 95 -2.34 20.18 2.94
CA GLU A 95 -1.82 20.97 4.05
C GLU A 95 -2.05 20.31 5.42
N SER A 96 -3.17 19.60 5.59
CA SER A 96 -3.48 18.83 6.80
C SER A 96 -2.47 17.71 7.05
N LEU A 97 -2.04 16.99 6.01
CA LEU A 97 -1.03 15.93 6.09
C LEU A 97 0.36 16.52 6.40
N LYS A 98 0.71 17.66 5.80
CA LYS A 98 1.96 18.38 6.11
C LYS A 98 2.01 18.83 7.57
N LYS A 99 0.92 19.43 8.07
CA LYS A 99 0.79 19.82 9.48
C LYS A 99 0.90 18.63 10.43
N LEU A 100 0.20 17.54 10.11
CA LEU A 100 0.24 16.33 10.92
C LEU A 100 1.64 15.70 10.95
N TYR A 101 2.34 15.71 9.81
CA TYR A 101 3.73 15.26 9.75
C TYR A 101 4.67 16.14 10.57
N ALA A 102 4.48 17.46 10.55
CA ALA A 102 5.24 18.38 11.39
C ALA A 102 4.99 18.12 12.89
N GLU A 103 3.74 17.83 13.30
CA GLU A 103 3.40 17.41 14.67
C GLU A 103 4.12 16.10 15.04
N LEU A 104 4.08 15.09 14.17
CA LEU A 104 4.81 13.83 14.39
C LEU A 104 6.30 14.07 14.62
N ARG A 105 6.93 14.89 13.78
CA ARG A 105 8.35 15.24 13.88
C ARG A 105 8.71 15.91 15.20
N GLN A 106 7.80 16.70 15.79
CA GLN A 106 7.99 17.32 17.09
C GLN A 106 7.81 16.33 18.25
N ASN A 107 6.97 15.31 18.07
CA ASN A 107 6.72 14.29 19.10
C ASN A 107 7.83 13.22 19.16
N ILE A 108 8.56 12.99 18.07
CA ILE A 108 9.68 12.04 18.04
C ILE A 108 10.87 12.61 18.82
N ARG A 109 11.29 11.89 19.85
CA ARG A 109 12.46 12.25 20.66
C ARG A 109 13.75 11.97 19.91
N ALA A 110 14.79 12.77 20.17
CA ALA A 110 16.13 12.49 19.67
C ALA A 110 16.59 11.11 20.16
N GLY A 111 17.08 10.28 19.24
CA GLY A 111 17.54 8.92 19.56
C GLY A 111 16.43 7.90 19.80
N ALA A 112 15.17 8.23 19.49
CA ALA A 112 14.06 7.28 19.57
C ALA A 112 14.34 6.02 18.71
N THR A 113 13.98 4.87 19.26
CA THR A 113 14.02 3.58 18.56
C THR A 113 12.95 3.51 17.48
N THR A 114 13.12 2.59 16.53
CA THR A 114 12.10 2.31 15.50
C THR A 114 10.74 2.03 16.13
N LEU A 115 10.68 1.21 17.18
CA LEU A 115 9.42 0.90 17.88
C LEU A 115 8.76 2.14 18.48
N GLU A 116 9.52 3.01 19.17
CA GLU A 116 8.98 4.24 19.76
C GLU A 116 8.43 5.19 18.70
N ILE A 117 9.12 5.31 17.56
CA ILE A 117 8.67 6.13 16.42
C ILE A 117 7.35 5.58 15.85
N LEU A 118 7.27 4.27 15.62
CA LEU A 118 6.06 3.63 15.12
C LEU A 118 4.89 3.74 16.12
N GLN A 119 5.16 3.72 17.43
CA GLN A 119 4.16 3.95 18.46
C GLN A 119 3.61 5.38 18.43
N GLU A 120 4.46 6.40 18.24
CA GLU A 120 3.98 7.78 18.06
C GLU A 120 3.17 7.96 16.77
N ILE A 121 3.53 7.27 15.67
CA ILE A 121 2.70 7.21 14.46
C ILE A 121 1.31 6.65 14.78
N SER A 122 1.25 5.47 15.43
CA SER A 122 -0.02 4.82 15.77
C SER A 122 -0.92 5.71 16.63
N LYS A 123 -0.35 6.33 17.67
CA LYS A 123 -1.03 7.27 18.54
C LYS A 123 -1.57 8.49 17.79
N LEU A 124 -0.77 9.08 16.90
CA LEU A 124 -1.18 10.24 16.12
C LEU A 124 -2.30 9.89 15.12
N THR A 125 -2.22 8.73 14.48
CA THR A 125 -3.28 8.22 13.61
C THR A 125 -4.58 7.96 14.37
N GLN A 126 -4.52 7.35 15.55
CA GLN A 126 -5.71 7.15 16.40
C GLN A 126 -6.32 8.49 16.86
N LYS A 127 -5.47 9.48 17.21
CA LYS A 127 -5.91 10.85 17.53
C LYS A 127 -6.58 11.54 16.33
N THR A 128 -6.14 11.22 15.11
CA THR A 128 -6.68 11.80 13.87
C THR A 128 -8.03 11.20 13.50
N PHE A 129 -8.27 9.93 13.82
CA PHE A 129 -9.53 9.22 13.54
C PHE A 129 -10.18 8.68 14.82
N PRO A 130 -10.64 9.55 15.73
CA PRO A 130 -11.26 9.12 16.99
C PRO A 130 -12.60 8.41 16.79
N ILE A 131 -13.29 8.67 15.68
CA ILE A 131 -14.61 8.11 15.39
C ILE A 131 -14.47 6.90 14.47
N SER A 132 -14.80 5.73 15.00
CA SER A 132 -14.84 4.45 14.25
C SER A 132 -16.28 4.00 13.91
N GLU A 133 -17.26 4.87 14.13
CA GLU A 133 -18.67 4.55 13.90
C GLU A 133 -18.98 4.40 12.40
N THR A 134 -19.40 3.20 12.01
CA THR A 134 -19.63 2.85 10.61
C THR A 134 -20.81 3.59 9.97
N THR A 135 -21.82 3.98 10.77
CA THR A 135 -22.99 4.74 10.32
C THR A 135 -22.59 6.13 9.83
N LEU A 136 -21.86 6.90 10.65
CA LEU A 136 -21.40 8.24 10.29
C LEU A 136 -20.47 8.22 9.07
N LEU A 137 -19.58 7.22 9.00
CA LEU A 137 -18.75 7.04 7.81
C LEU A 137 -19.60 6.77 6.57
N LYS A 138 -20.62 5.90 6.68
CA LYS A 138 -21.50 5.57 5.56
C LYS A 138 -22.24 6.81 5.07
N GLU A 139 -22.81 7.60 5.97
CA GLU A 139 -23.50 8.86 5.62
C GLU A 139 -22.55 9.86 4.95
N PHE A 140 -21.34 10.02 5.50
CA PHE A 140 -20.31 10.89 4.93
C PHE A 140 -19.92 10.47 3.51
N VAL A 141 -19.69 9.18 3.28
CA VAL A 141 -19.36 8.62 1.97
C VAL A 141 -20.54 8.76 1.01
N GLU A 142 -21.75 8.38 1.41
CA GLU A 142 -22.94 8.48 0.57
C GLU A 142 -23.23 9.92 0.12
N LYS A 143 -22.98 10.90 0.99
CA LYS A 143 -23.08 12.32 0.63
C LYS A 143 -22.13 12.67 -0.52
N HIS A 144 -20.86 12.30 -0.42
CA HIS A 144 -19.86 12.56 -1.47
C HIS A 144 -20.19 11.81 -2.77
N LEU A 145 -20.64 10.55 -2.67
CA LEU A 145 -20.99 9.76 -3.84
C LEU A 145 -22.19 10.33 -4.60
N LYS A 146 -23.17 10.92 -3.89
CA LYS A 146 -24.32 11.62 -4.52
C LYS A 146 -23.91 12.85 -5.32
N GLU A 147 -22.78 13.47 -4.98
CA GLU A 147 -22.20 14.59 -5.73
C GLU A 147 -21.48 14.13 -7.01
N GLY A 148 -21.44 12.81 -7.27
CA GLY A 148 -20.90 12.22 -8.50
C GLY A 148 -19.38 12.03 -8.50
N ASN A 149 -18.69 12.38 -7.40
CA ASN A 149 -17.25 12.17 -7.27
C ASN A 149 -16.94 10.95 -6.39
N PRO A 150 -16.52 9.81 -6.96
CA PRO A 150 -16.15 8.63 -6.17
C PRO A 150 -14.79 8.79 -5.48
N ILE A 151 -14.01 9.82 -5.80
CA ILE A 151 -12.71 10.08 -5.18
C ILE A 151 -12.91 11.01 -3.99
N ILE A 152 -12.59 10.51 -2.80
CA ILE A 152 -12.65 11.27 -1.56
C ILE A 152 -11.21 11.43 -1.04
N PRO A 153 -10.69 12.66 -0.89
CA PRO A 153 -9.38 12.89 -0.30
C PRO A 153 -9.28 12.37 1.14
N LEU A 154 -8.13 11.80 1.52
CA LEU A 154 -7.90 11.30 2.88
C LEU A 154 -8.04 12.42 3.92
N ASP A 155 -7.64 13.64 3.58
CA ASP A 155 -7.76 14.80 4.46
C ASP A 155 -9.20 15.21 4.74
N ALA A 156 -10.15 14.90 3.85
CA ALA A 156 -11.57 15.09 4.13
C ALA A 156 -12.03 14.20 5.30
N PHE A 157 -11.57 12.94 5.34
CA PHE A 157 -11.81 12.05 6.48
C PHE A 157 -11.13 12.56 7.76
N MET A 158 -9.87 13.02 7.65
CA MET A 158 -9.13 13.58 8.78
C MET A 158 -9.83 14.79 9.40
N GLN A 159 -10.40 15.68 8.59
CA GLN A 159 -11.13 16.86 9.06
C GLN A 159 -12.39 16.49 9.85
N THR A 160 -13.04 15.39 9.49
CA THR A 160 -14.22 14.88 10.22
C THR A 160 -13.86 14.04 11.45
N GLY A 161 -12.61 13.58 11.55
CA GLY A 161 -12.19 12.63 12.58
C GLY A 161 -12.76 11.22 12.40
N ILE A 162 -13.32 10.90 11.23
CA ILE A 162 -13.96 9.60 10.95
C ILE A 162 -13.00 8.74 10.15
N GLY A 163 -12.75 7.50 10.62
CA GLY A 163 -11.85 6.59 9.96
C GLY A 163 -12.14 5.12 10.27
N LEU A 164 -11.66 4.25 9.39
CA LEU A 164 -11.63 2.80 9.54
C LEU A 164 -10.24 2.30 9.15
N CYS A 165 -10.02 0.99 9.23
CA CYS A 165 -8.74 0.34 8.93
C CYS A 165 -8.01 0.90 7.69
N ARG A 166 -8.68 1.07 6.54
CA ARG A 166 -8.06 1.62 5.32
C ARG A 166 -7.58 3.07 5.44
N HIS A 167 -8.28 3.91 6.19
CA HIS A 167 -7.90 5.31 6.44
C HIS A 167 -6.66 5.37 7.34
N HIS A 168 -6.69 4.58 8.42
CA HIS A 168 -5.56 4.46 9.35
C HIS A 168 -4.32 3.91 8.63
N THR A 169 -4.49 2.87 7.83
CA THR A 169 -3.41 2.20 7.10
C THR A 169 -2.79 3.12 6.04
N LEU A 170 -3.59 3.94 5.35
CA LEU A 170 -3.07 4.94 4.41
C LEU A 170 -2.27 6.03 5.14
N LEU A 171 -2.80 6.56 6.24
CA LEU A 171 -2.13 7.60 7.00
C LEU A 171 -0.82 7.11 7.63
N ASN A 172 -0.83 5.93 8.24
CA ASN A 172 0.36 5.27 8.76
C ASN A 172 1.43 5.08 7.66
N ALA A 173 1.01 4.60 6.48
CA ALA A 173 1.92 4.37 5.36
C ALA A 173 2.60 5.67 4.88
N TYR A 174 1.84 6.75 4.79
CA TYR A 174 2.36 8.09 4.48
C TYR A 174 3.38 8.55 5.52
N LEU A 175 3.01 8.53 6.81
CA LEU A 175 3.87 9.02 7.88
C LEU A 175 5.19 8.23 7.97
N MET A 176 5.13 6.90 7.85
CA MET A 176 6.34 6.06 7.81
C MET A 176 7.18 6.35 6.57
N SER A 177 6.57 6.47 5.38
CA SER A 177 7.30 6.76 4.14
C SER A 177 8.00 8.12 4.21
N ARG A 178 7.37 9.15 4.79
CA ARG A 178 8.00 10.47 4.97
C ARG A 178 9.19 10.43 5.92
N LEU A 179 9.09 9.67 7.02
CA LEU A 179 10.20 9.49 7.96
C LEU A 179 11.36 8.69 7.36
N VAL A 180 11.09 7.76 6.43
CA VAL A 180 12.12 7.04 5.67
C VAL A 180 12.84 7.99 4.71
N ASP A 181 12.11 8.80 3.94
CA ASP A 181 12.70 9.81 3.04
C ASP A 181 13.57 10.83 3.81
N ASP A 182 13.15 11.21 5.01
CA ASP A 182 13.89 12.14 5.87
C ASP A 182 15.04 11.46 6.65
N GLY A 183 15.27 10.15 6.46
CA GLY A 183 16.34 9.38 7.09
C GLY A 183 16.19 9.13 8.60
N ILE A 184 15.00 9.36 9.16
CA ILE A 184 14.69 9.13 10.58
C ILE A 184 14.39 7.66 10.83
N LEU A 185 13.60 7.06 9.94
CA LEU A 185 13.40 5.62 9.86
C LEU A 185 14.30 5.02 8.76
N GLN A 186 14.71 3.78 8.95
CA GLN A 186 15.45 3.01 7.95
C GLN A 186 14.71 1.70 7.72
N GLY A 187 14.00 1.59 6.59
CA GLY A 187 13.16 0.43 6.37
C GLY A 187 12.25 0.55 5.15
N GLU A 188 11.37 -0.42 5.00
CA GLU A 188 10.32 -0.43 3.99
C GLU A 188 8.92 -0.48 4.60
N VAL A 189 8.00 0.27 4.00
CA VAL A 189 6.58 0.26 4.34
C VAL A 189 5.85 -0.74 3.45
N ILE A 190 5.14 -1.68 4.07
CA ILE A 190 4.40 -2.72 3.37
C ILE A 190 2.92 -2.56 3.71
N HIS A 191 2.08 -2.37 2.69
CA HIS A 191 0.63 -2.36 2.85
C HIS A 191 0.09 -3.79 2.78
N GLN A 192 -0.67 -4.18 3.80
CA GLN A 192 -1.36 -5.47 3.84
C GLN A 192 -2.85 -5.27 3.68
N ARG A 193 -3.46 -6.16 2.90
CA ARG A 193 -4.91 -6.24 2.72
C ARG A 193 -5.31 -7.71 2.68
N HIS A 194 -6.31 -8.07 3.47
CA HIS A 194 -6.81 -9.44 3.54
C HIS A 194 -8.33 -9.45 3.63
N SER A 195 -8.95 -10.51 3.13
CA SER A 195 -10.38 -10.75 3.28
C SER A 195 -10.60 -11.88 4.27
N PHE A 196 -11.22 -11.58 5.40
CA PHE A 196 -11.58 -12.57 6.40
C PHE A 196 -13.06 -12.93 6.22
N GLN A 197 -13.37 -14.23 6.05
CA GLN A 197 -14.75 -14.70 5.80
C GLN A 197 -15.77 -14.11 6.78
N LYS A 198 -15.41 -13.98 8.07
CA LYS A 198 -16.30 -13.48 9.14
C LYS A 198 -16.18 -11.99 9.44
N HIS A 199 -15.06 -11.36 9.06
CA HIS A 199 -14.74 -9.97 9.47
C HIS A 199 -14.66 -8.99 8.29
N GLY A 200 -14.86 -9.47 7.07
CA GLY A 200 -14.77 -8.66 5.86
C GLY A 200 -13.34 -8.32 5.47
N ALA A 201 -13.17 -7.28 4.66
CA ALA A 201 -11.86 -6.80 4.27
C ALA A 201 -11.21 -6.02 5.41
N HIS A 202 -9.94 -6.30 5.63
CA HIS A 202 -9.12 -5.56 6.58
C HIS A 202 -7.80 -5.14 5.94
N THR A 203 -7.26 -4.02 6.40
CA THR A 203 -5.97 -3.51 5.97
C THR A 203 -5.15 -3.08 7.17
N TRP A 204 -3.84 -3.30 7.10
CA TRP A 204 -2.88 -2.85 8.10
C TRP A 204 -1.52 -2.64 7.42
N ASN A 205 -0.56 -2.08 8.14
CA ASN A 205 0.80 -1.94 7.63
C ASN A 205 1.75 -2.88 8.34
N LEU A 206 2.78 -3.31 7.61
CA LEU A 206 4.02 -3.78 8.21
C LEU A 206 5.12 -2.76 7.93
N PHE A 207 6.05 -2.63 8.86
CA PHE A 207 7.29 -1.89 8.67
C PHE A 207 8.46 -2.85 8.89
N ARG A 208 9.32 -3.01 7.89
CA ARG A 208 10.54 -3.83 8.01
C ARG A 208 11.72 -2.91 8.23
N ASP A 209 12.32 -2.98 9.40
CA ASP A 209 13.54 -2.24 9.71
C ASP A 209 14.73 -2.86 8.95
N THR A 210 15.46 -2.05 8.20
CA THR A 210 16.63 -2.53 7.44
C THR A 210 17.87 -2.72 8.32
N LYS A 211 17.89 -2.19 9.53
CA LYS A 211 19.04 -2.31 10.45
C LYS A 211 19.20 -3.73 10.98
N ASP A 212 18.10 -4.36 11.34
CA ASP A 212 18.08 -5.67 12.00
C ASP A 212 17.11 -6.68 11.36
N GLY A 213 16.33 -6.25 10.36
CA GLY A 213 15.33 -7.09 9.70
C GLY A 213 14.02 -7.23 10.47
N THR A 214 13.86 -6.56 11.62
CA THR A 214 12.68 -6.70 12.47
C THR A 214 11.43 -6.21 11.73
N LEU A 215 10.37 -7.02 11.78
CA LEU A 215 9.09 -6.73 11.15
C LEU A 215 8.07 -6.30 12.20
N TYR A 216 7.63 -5.06 12.12
CA TYR A 216 6.62 -4.45 12.99
C TYR A 216 5.26 -4.40 12.31
N SER A 217 4.19 -4.70 13.04
CA SER A 217 2.81 -4.54 12.57
C SER A 217 2.17 -3.30 13.19
N LEU A 218 1.55 -2.47 12.34
CA LEU A 218 0.72 -1.34 12.72
C LEU A 218 -0.70 -1.59 12.22
N ASP A 219 -1.58 -1.97 13.14
CA ASP A 219 -2.98 -2.25 12.85
C ASP A 219 -3.90 -1.36 13.70
N SER A 220 -4.89 -0.74 13.06
CA SER A 220 -6.02 -0.04 13.70
C SER A 220 -6.83 -0.87 14.69
N LEU A 221 -6.87 -2.21 14.56
CA LEU A 221 -7.52 -3.09 15.54
C LEU A 221 -6.69 -3.25 16.82
N TRP A 222 -5.42 -2.84 16.78
CA TRP A 222 -4.52 -2.90 17.91
C TRP A 222 -4.22 -1.52 18.47
N LYS A 223 -4.17 -1.46 19.81
CA LYS A 223 -3.72 -0.26 20.51
C LYS A 223 -2.22 -0.06 20.35
N ASN A 224 -1.47 -1.15 20.18
CA ASN A 224 -0.01 -1.16 20.24
C ASN A 224 0.60 -1.64 18.91
N VAL A 225 1.80 -1.13 18.63
CA VAL A 225 2.68 -1.65 17.58
C VAL A 225 3.37 -2.91 18.10
N THR A 226 3.40 -3.96 17.29
CA THR A 226 3.93 -5.27 17.70
C THR A 226 5.06 -5.71 16.79
N SER A 227 6.17 -6.13 17.38
CA SER A 227 7.23 -6.86 16.69
C SER A 227 6.80 -8.32 16.50
N LEU A 228 6.74 -8.77 15.25
CA LEU A 228 6.37 -10.16 14.90
C LEU A 228 7.48 -11.16 15.24
N ALA A 229 8.71 -10.67 15.39
CA ALA A 229 9.85 -11.48 15.81
C ALA A 229 9.80 -11.74 17.33
N ASP A 230 9.39 -10.74 18.12
CA ASP A 230 9.24 -10.88 19.58
C ASP A 230 7.93 -11.59 19.96
N ASN A 231 6.89 -11.45 19.13
CA ASN A 231 5.56 -12.00 19.38
C ASN A 231 5.10 -12.81 18.17
N PRO A 232 5.63 -14.02 17.94
CA PRO A 232 5.16 -14.88 16.87
C PRO A 232 3.73 -15.40 17.14
N GLY A 233 2.94 -15.49 16.07
CA GLY A 233 1.55 -15.95 16.10
C GLY A 233 0.54 -14.92 16.59
N ASP A 234 0.97 -13.69 16.88
CA ASP A 234 0.16 -12.66 17.49
C ASP A 234 -0.88 -12.10 16.50
N LEU A 235 -0.50 -11.96 15.22
CA LEU A 235 -1.47 -11.65 14.16
C LEU A 235 -2.40 -12.83 13.89
N ASN A 236 -1.87 -14.06 13.95
CA ASN A 236 -2.70 -15.24 13.75
C ASN A 236 -3.78 -15.37 14.83
N ARG A 237 -3.44 -15.08 16.08
CA ARG A 237 -4.39 -15.00 17.21
C ARG A 237 -5.40 -13.89 17.01
N LEU A 238 -4.96 -12.70 16.58
CA LEU A 238 -5.84 -11.56 16.35
C LEU A 238 -6.93 -11.86 15.33
N TYR A 239 -6.54 -12.41 14.18
CA TYR A 239 -7.48 -12.63 13.08
C TYR A 239 -8.13 -14.02 13.09
N GLY A 240 -7.68 -14.93 13.97
CA GLY A 240 -8.11 -16.32 13.97
C GLY A 240 -7.78 -17.05 12.66
N PHE A 241 -6.70 -16.64 11.98
CA PHE A 241 -6.31 -17.13 10.66
C PHE A 241 -4.79 -17.13 10.50
N ASP A 242 -4.23 -18.01 9.66
CA ASP A 242 -2.78 -18.08 9.45
C ASP A 242 -2.28 -17.03 8.45
N VAL A 243 -2.30 -15.76 8.86
CA VAL A 243 -1.78 -14.65 8.04
C VAL A 243 -0.26 -14.61 8.05
N GLU A 244 0.38 -15.03 9.14
CA GLU A 244 1.83 -14.95 9.30
C GLU A 244 2.57 -15.90 8.36
N SER A 245 2.02 -17.06 8.01
CA SER A 245 2.64 -17.92 6.99
C SER A 245 2.73 -17.23 5.63
N GLY A 246 1.69 -16.49 5.22
CA GLY A 246 1.72 -15.69 3.98
C GLY A 246 2.65 -14.47 4.05
N ILE A 247 2.89 -13.94 5.26
CA ILE A 247 3.91 -12.90 5.47
C ILE A 247 5.31 -13.53 5.39
N LYS A 248 5.53 -14.67 6.06
CA LYS A 248 6.80 -15.41 6.05
C LYS A 248 7.18 -15.89 4.66
N ALA A 249 6.23 -16.38 3.88
CA ALA A 249 6.47 -16.79 2.50
C ALA A 249 6.95 -15.62 1.62
N ALA A 250 6.46 -14.40 1.88
CA ALA A 250 6.82 -13.23 1.08
C ALA A 250 8.12 -12.55 1.56
N PHE A 251 8.44 -12.62 2.85
CA PHE A 251 9.52 -11.81 3.46
C PHE A 251 10.58 -12.64 4.19
N GLY A 252 10.44 -13.97 4.20
CA GLY A 252 11.28 -14.88 4.97
C GLY A 252 10.83 -15.03 6.43
N ALA A 253 11.55 -15.86 7.18
CA ALA A 253 11.29 -16.05 8.61
C ALA A 253 11.49 -14.74 9.39
N PHE A 254 10.66 -14.52 10.43
CA PHE A 254 10.85 -13.42 11.38
C PHE A 254 12.08 -13.71 12.25
N GLN A 255 13.27 -13.43 11.71
CA GLN A 255 14.50 -13.65 12.45
C GLN A 255 14.72 -12.45 13.36
N LEU A 256 14.70 -12.70 14.68
CA LEU A 256 15.47 -11.86 15.59
C LEU A 256 16.93 -12.00 15.17
N SER A 257 17.68 -10.89 15.07
CA SER A 257 19.14 -11.00 14.98
C SER A 257 19.56 -11.97 16.07
N SER A 258 20.14 -13.10 15.67
CA SER A 258 20.60 -14.11 16.62
C SER A 258 21.52 -13.34 17.53
N LYS A 259 21.05 -12.99 18.74
CA LYS A 259 21.85 -12.29 19.74
C LYS A 259 23.20 -12.94 19.63
N GLN A 260 24.22 -12.18 19.24
CA GLN A 260 25.59 -12.64 19.36
C GLN A 260 25.62 -13.23 20.75
N LYS A 261 25.68 -14.57 20.83
CA LYS A 261 25.98 -15.25 22.07
C LYS A 261 27.38 -14.74 22.30
N VAL A 262 27.49 -13.61 23.01
CA VAL A 262 28.71 -13.21 23.67
C VAL A 262 28.93 -14.40 24.58
N HIS A 263 29.74 -15.31 24.08
CA HIS A 263 30.25 -16.40 24.85
C HIS A 263 31.09 -15.68 25.90
N VAL A 264 30.48 -15.44 27.06
CA VAL A 264 31.20 -14.98 28.25
C VAL A 264 32.07 -16.18 28.65
N SER A 265 33.16 -16.36 27.92
CA SER A 265 34.32 -17.04 28.46
C SER A 265 34.88 -16.08 29.50
N SER A 266 34.51 -16.32 30.76
CA SER A 266 35.33 -15.90 31.89
C SER A 266 36.77 -16.34 31.60
N PRO A 267 37.75 -15.43 31.71
CA PRO A 267 38.62 -15.61 32.86
C PRO A 267 39.00 -14.30 33.57
N GLU A 268 39.15 -14.49 34.87
CA GLU A 268 39.91 -13.75 35.86
C GLU A 268 40.99 -12.78 35.36
N HIS A 269 41.01 -11.62 36.02
CA HIS A 269 42.18 -10.79 36.36
C HIS A 269 43.26 -10.49 35.30
N LYS A 270 43.36 -9.21 34.90
CA LYS A 270 44.47 -8.33 35.29
C LYS A 270 44.26 -6.87 34.90
N ALA A 271 44.78 -6.02 35.77
CA ALA A 271 44.72 -4.56 35.74
C ALA A 271 45.66 -3.91 34.71
N HIS A 272 45.40 -2.61 34.49
CA HIS A 272 46.21 -1.57 33.83
C HIS A 272 46.13 -1.50 32.29
N ALA A 273 45.44 -0.46 31.78
CA ALA A 273 46.07 0.75 31.25
C ALA A 273 45.02 1.63 30.56
N ALA A 274 45.01 2.92 30.90
CA ALA A 274 44.18 3.93 30.24
C ALA A 274 44.62 4.08 28.78
N SER A 275 43.69 3.84 27.84
CA SER A 275 43.86 4.20 26.44
C SER A 275 42.76 5.19 26.02
N LYS A 276 43.25 6.21 25.32
CA LYS A 276 42.56 7.39 24.80
C LYS A 276 41.46 6.97 23.79
N PRO A 277 40.29 7.62 23.76
CA PRO A 277 39.25 7.27 22.77
C PRO A 277 39.71 7.63 21.35
N PRO A 278 39.43 6.80 20.32
CA PRO A 278 39.66 7.19 18.94
C PRO A 278 38.64 8.25 18.52
N ALA A 279 39.10 9.19 17.71
CA ALA A 279 38.27 10.22 17.11
C ALA A 279 37.11 9.60 16.33
N ALA A 280 35.93 10.19 16.50
CA ALA A 280 34.74 9.88 15.72
C ALA A 280 35.03 10.07 14.22
N LEU A 281 34.82 9.02 13.44
CA LEU A 281 34.73 9.12 11.98
C LEU A 281 33.45 9.89 11.64
N GLU A 282 33.61 11.01 10.94
CA GLU A 282 32.47 11.74 10.38
C GLU A 282 31.72 10.87 9.37
N PRO A 283 30.38 10.89 9.36
CA PRO A 283 29.60 10.18 8.36
C PRO A 283 29.81 10.81 6.98
N ILE A 284 30.21 9.97 6.03
CA ILE A 284 30.27 10.32 4.60
C ILE A 284 28.87 10.77 4.16
N PRO A 285 28.70 11.97 3.56
CA PRO A 285 27.39 12.43 3.10
C PRO A 285 26.85 11.51 2.01
N ALA A 286 25.57 11.14 2.12
CA ALA A 286 24.79 10.39 1.16
C ALA A 286 24.49 11.22 -0.12
N LEU A 287 25.52 11.75 -0.75
CA LEU A 287 25.43 12.51 -2.00
C LEU A 287 26.28 11.82 -3.06
N ASN A 288 25.83 10.65 -3.53
CA ASN A 288 26.39 10.09 -4.77
C ASN A 288 25.46 9.16 -5.57
N LEU A 289 24.32 8.70 -5.02
CA LEU A 289 23.38 7.87 -5.79
C LEU A 289 22.46 8.69 -6.69
N ALA A 290 21.96 9.84 -6.22
CA ALA A 290 21.12 10.72 -7.05
C ALA A 290 21.87 11.32 -8.26
N LEU A 291 23.18 11.61 -8.11
CA LEU A 291 24.00 12.16 -9.18
C LEU A 291 24.35 11.09 -10.25
N LEU A 292 24.54 9.84 -9.82
CA LEU A 292 24.75 8.70 -10.73
C LEU A 292 23.48 8.35 -11.54
N ASP A 293 22.30 8.52 -10.95
CA ASP A 293 21.01 8.33 -11.64
C ASP A 293 20.71 9.46 -12.65
N ILE A 294 21.14 10.68 -12.36
CA ILE A 294 21.05 11.81 -13.31
C ILE A 294 22.00 11.59 -14.50
N LEU A 295 23.20 11.07 -14.26
CA LEU A 295 24.19 10.80 -15.31
C LEU A 295 23.88 9.54 -16.14
N ARG A 296 23.07 8.60 -15.63
CA ARG A 296 22.61 7.41 -16.36
C ARG A 296 21.40 7.65 -17.26
N LYS A 297 20.61 8.71 -17.04
CA LYS A 297 19.46 9.07 -17.89
C LYS A 297 19.93 9.82 -19.14
N LYS A 298 20.60 9.09 -20.04
CA LYS A 298 21.11 9.59 -21.33
C LYS A 298 19.99 10.00 -22.32
N ASP A 299 18.75 9.68 -22.03
CA ASP A 299 17.58 9.98 -22.88
C ASP A 299 16.82 11.26 -22.48
N ALA A 300 17.25 11.97 -21.42
CA ALA A 300 16.60 13.21 -20.98
C ALA A 300 17.01 14.45 -21.80
N LEU A 301 18.03 14.35 -22.66
CA LEU A 301 18.47 15.43 -23.55
C LEU A 301 17.61 15.58 -24.82
N GLN A 302 16.76 14.59 -25.15
CA GLN A 302 15.87 14.66 -26.31
C GLN A 302 14.70 15.64 -26.12
N ASN A 303 14.30 15.95 -24.88
CA ASN A 303 13.09 16.72 -24.61
C ASN A 303 13.32 18.23 -24.32
N ILE A 304 14.57 18.69 -24.25
CA ILE A 304 14.88 20.12 -24.02
C ILE A 304 14.75 20.95 -25.32
N LYS A 305 14.72 20.32 -26.50
CA LYS A 305 14.64 21.03 -27.78
C LYS A 305 13.27 21.64 -28.12
N ASN A 306 12.20 21.28 -27.40
CA ASN A 306 10.86 21.77 -27.70
C ASN A 306 10.39 22.94 -26.81
N GLU A 307 11.17 23.36 -25.82
CA GLU A 307 10.77 24.45 -24.89
C GLU A 307 11.66 25.70 -24.91
N ILE A 308 12.66 25.78 -25.79
CA ILE A 308 13.49 26.99 -25.92
C ILE A 308 12.97 27.86 -27.08
N PRO A 309 12.48 29.09 -26.83
CA PRO A 309 12.02 29.98 -27.89
C PRO A 309 13.11 30.26 -28.93
N LYS A 310 12.76 30.19 -30.22
CA LYS A 310 13.61 30.39 -31.41
C LYS A 310 14.43 31.70 -31.48
N LYS A 311 14.32 32.57 -30.48
CA LYS A 311 15.06 33.85 -30.42
C LYS A 311 16.52 33.72 -29.96
N PHE A 312 17.01 32.52 -29.62
CA PHE A 312 18.35 32.31 -29.08
C PHE A 312 19.34 31.54 -29.97
N PHE A 313 18.97 31.15 -31.19
CA PHE A 313 19.91 30.52 -32.11
C PHE A 313 20.13 31.42 -33.33
N ASN A 314 21.23 32.17 -33.29
CA ASN A 314 21.81 32.82 -34.46
C ASN A 314 23.20 32.23 -34.67
N ILE A 315 23.27 31.05 -35.29
CA ILE A 315 24.53 30.48 -35.78
C ILE A 315 24.21 29.78 -37.11
N ASN A 316 24.73 30.36 -38.20
CA ASN A 316 24.84 29.71 -39.50
C ASN A 316 25.84 28.56 -39.36
N ASP A 317 25.37 27.31 -39.41
CA ASP A 317 26.27 26.18 -39.61
C ASP A 317 25.67 25.17 -40.59
N ARG A 318 26.12 25.29 -41.84
CA ARG A 318 25.62 24.56 -43.02
C ARG A 318 25.88 23.05 -42.93
N ALA A 319 26.81 22.63 -42.09
CA ALA A 319 27.18 21.23 -41.89
C ALA A 319 26.06 20.42 -41.17
N LEU A 320 25.28 21.07 -40.30
CA LEU A 320 24.25 20.41 -39.50
C LEU A 320 22.97 20.11 -40.31
N GLU A 321 22.77 20.84 -41.40
CA GLU A 321 21.64 20.66 -42.33
C GLU A 321 21.85 19.44 -43.24
N GLU A 322 23.09 19.19 -43.68
CA GLU A 322 23.43 18.07 -44.56
C GLU A 322 23.29 16.72 -43.85
N ASP A 323 23.74 16.63 -42.58
CA ASP A 323 23.59 15.42 -41.75
C ASP A 323 22.11 15.08 -41.47
N LEU A 324 21.26 16.09 -41.28
CA LEU A 324 19.83 15.89 -41.01
C LEU A 324 19.09 15.34 -42.25
N VAL A 325 19.45 15.81 -43.44
CA VAL A 325 18.88 15.37 -44.71
C VAL A 325 19.27 13.92 -45.02
N GLU A 326 20.48 13.50 -44.65
CA GLU A 326 20.93 12.11 -44.83
C GLU A 326 20.20 11.14 -43.88
N MET A 327 19.93 11.59 -42.65
CA MET A 327 19.21 10.79 -41.64
C MET A 327 17.76 10.52 -42.06
N ILE A 328 17.05 11.54 -42.59
CA ILE A 328 15.65 11.42 -43.06
C ILE A 328 15.54 10.49 -44.29
N LYS A 329 16.58 10.43 -45.14
CA LYS A 329 16.61 9.51 -46.29
C LYS A 329 16.74 8.05 -45.85
N LYS A 330 17.46 7.77 -44.76
CA LYS A 330 17.61 6.41 -44.22
C LYS A 330 16.32 5.89 -43.57
N GLU A 331 15.54 6.75 -42.93
CA GLU A 331 14.30 6.38 -42.26
C GLU A 331 13.18 6.00 -43.26
N LYS A 332 13.08 6.72 -44.38
CA LYS A 332 12.10 6.40 -45.44
C LYS A 332 12.38 5.10 -46.21
N LEU A 333 13.58 4.53 -46.07
CA LEU A 333 13.96 3.25 -46.67
C LEU A 333 13.49 2.04 -45.85
N ILE A 334 13.15 2.24 -44.56
CA ILE A 334 12.75 1.17 -43.64
C ILE A 334 11.24 0.90 -43.72
N ASP A 335 10.42 1.94 -43.96
CA ASP A 335 8.95 1.83 -44.03
C ASP A 335 8.40 1.15 -45.30
N ALA A 336 9.23 0.92 -46.32
CA ALA A 336 8.79 0.30 -47.58
C ALA A 336 8.74 -1.23 -47.53
N HIS A 337 9.26 -1.87 -46.47
CA HIS A 337 9.51 -3.32 -46.48
C HIS A 337 8.52 -4.18 -45.68
N ASP A 338 7.54 -3.58 -44.99
CA ASP A 338 6.70 -4.30 -44.02
C ASP A 338 5.17 -4.15 -44.23
N LYS A 339 4.74 -4.25 -45.49
CA LYS A 339 3.31 -4.36 -45.84
C LYS A 339 3.08 -5.48 -46.85
N ASN A 340 3.21 -6.73 -46.42
CA ASN A 340 2.58 -7.89 -47.07
C ASN A 340 2.71 -9.15 -46.20
N LYS A 341 1.67 -9.45 -45.39
CA LYS A 341 1.19 -10.81 -45.03
C LYS A 341 0.14 -10.77 -43.89
N ILE A 342 -1.14 -10.90 -44.22
CA ILE A 342 -2.17 -11.46 -43.32
C ILE A 342 -3.09 -12.36 -44.16
N PRO A 343 -3.27 -13.65 -43.85
CA PRO A 343 -4.29 -14.48 -44.49
C PRO A 343 -5.63 -14.41 -43.74
N GLN A 344 -6.70 -14.10 -44.47
CA GLN A 344 -8.08 -14.33 -44.05
C GLN A 344 -8.39 -15.83 -44.05
N LYS A 345 -8.68 -16.40 -42.88
CA LYS A 345 -9.50 -17.62 -42.71
C LYS A 345 -10.11 -17.59 -41.30
N PHE A 346 -11.35 -18.07 -41.18
CA PHE A 346 -12.24 -18.10 -40.01
C PHE A 346 -13.22 -16.93 -39.87
N LEU A 347 -14.27 -16.95 -40.70
CA LEU A 347 -15.59 -16.43 -40.36
C LEU A 347 -16.63 -17.44 -40.85
N ASN A 348 -17.17 -18.23 -39.91
CA ASN A 348 -18.51 -18.84 -39.98
C ASN A 348 -18.74 -19.68 -38.73
N ILE A 349 -19.25 -19.05 -37.67
CA ILE A 349 -20.02 -19.70 -36.59
C ILE A 349 -21.18 -18.73 -36.30
N ASN A 350 -22.41 -19.24 -36.29
CA ASN A 350 -23.63 -18.46 -36.15
C ASN A 350 -23.66 -17.67 -34.84
N ASP A 351 -23.79 -16.35 -34.92
CA ASP A 351 -23.88 -15.43 -33.77
C ASP A 351 -25.20 -15.53 -32.99
N ARG A 352 -26.22 -16.23 -33.52
CA ARG A 352 -27.54 -16.36 -32.86
C ARG A 352 -27.54 -17.25 -31.62
N ASP A 353 -26.80 -18.36 -31.65
CA ASP A 353 -26.82 -19.32 -30.54
C ASP A 353 -26.09 -18.77 -29.30
N ARG A 354 -25.20 -17.76 -29.48
CA ARG A 354 -24.54 -17.05 -28.38
C ARG A 354 -25.37 -15.95 -27.74
N GLU A 355 -26.30 -15.35 -28.48
CA GLU A 355 -27.20 -14.32 -27.92
C GLU A 355 -28.24 -14.94 -26.98
N GLU A 356 -28.80 -16.11 -27.33
CA GLU A 356 -29.77 -16.80 -26.50
C GLU A 356 -29.16 -17.29 -25.17
N ASP A 357 -27.94 -17.87 -25.21
CA ASP A 357 -27.21 -18.28 -24.00
C ASP A 357 -26.87 -17.09 -23.08
N LEU A 358 -26.57 -15.92 -23.66
CA LEU A 358 -26.24 -14.71 -22.90
C LEU A 358 -27.48 -14.10 -22.24
N GLU A 359 -28.63 -14.10 -22.93
CA GLU A 359 -29.90 -13.63 -22.37
C GLU A 359 -30.39 -14.53 -21.23
N GLU A 360 -30.23 -15.85 -21.35
CA GLU A 360 -30.58 -16.80 -20.30
C GLU A 360 -29.70 -16.61 -19.06
N MET A 361 -28.39 -16.44 -19.24
CA MET A 361 -27.46 -16.19 -18.13
C MET A 361 -27.71 -14.84 -17.43
N ILE A 362 -28.07 -13.79 -18.18
CA ILE A 362 -28.46 -12.48 -17.60
C ILE A 362 -29.77 -12.60 -16.80
N LYS A 363 -30.73 -13.40 -17.27
CA LYS A 363 -32.00 -13.63 -16.59
C LYS A 363 -31.82 -14.41 -15.29
N GLU A 364 -30.95 -15.42 -15.29
CA GLU A 364 -30.61 -16.21 -14.10
C GLU A 364 -29.92 -15.34 -13.03
N GLN A 365 -28.94 -14.51 -13.43
CA GLN A 365 -28.28 -13.57 -12.51
C GLN A 365 -29.24 -12.53 -11.91
N ARG A 366 -30.22 -12.04 -12.68
CA ARG A 366 -31.25 -11.11 -12.17
C ARG A 366 -32.15 -11.77 -11.14
N ASN A 367 -32.55 -13.02 -11.37
CA ASN A 367 -33.39 -13.77 -10.44
C ASN A 367 -32.64 -14.06 -9.12
N GLU A 368 -31.37 -14.46 -9.18
CA GLU A 368 -30.56 -14.64 -7.97
C GLU A 368 -30.40 -13.35 -7.17
N ALA A 369 -30.19 -12.22 -7.84
CA ALA A 369 -30.07 -10.92 -7.17
C ALA A 369 -31.38 -10.51 -6.48
N HIS A 370 -32.52 -10.78 -7.13
CA HIS A 370 -33.85 -10.53 -6.58
C HIS A 370 -34.14 -11.41 -5.36
N ASP A 371 -33.79 -12.69 -5.41
CA ASP A 371 -34.00 -13.62 -4.30
C ASP A 371 -33.11 -13.29 -3.09
N LYS A 372 -31.85 -12.87 -3.31
CA LYS A 372 -30.97 -12.36 -2.25
C LYS A 372 -31.53 -11.09 -1.61
N GLN A 373 -32.16 -10.22 -2.39
CA GLN A 373 -32.79 -9.01 -1.89
C GLN A 373 -34.06 -9.31 -1.07
N ILE A 374 -34.86 -10.30 -1.47
CA ILE A 374 -36.01 -10.78 -0.70
C ILE A 374 -35.54 -11.35 0.65
N LEU A 375 -34.50 -12.19 0.65
CA LEU A 375 -33.97 -12.81 1.87
C LEU A 375 -33.46 -11.74 2.86
N HIS A 376 -32.72 -10.75 2.36
CA HIS A 376 -32.23 -9.63 3.17
C HIS A 376 -33.37 -8.81 3.80
N ASN A 377 -34.43 -8.54 3.04
CA ASN A 377 -35.61 -7.83 3.55
C ASN A 377 -36.38 -8.65 4.59
N GLN A 378 -36.43 -9.97 4.45
CA GLN A 378 -37.04 -10.86 5.44
C GLN A 378 -36.24 -10.89 6.76
N GLU A 379 -34.91 -10.87 6.69
CA GLU A 379 -34.04 -10.77 7.87
C GLU A 379 -34.23 -9.43 8.61
N ILE A 380 -34.36 -8.33 7.87
CA ILE A 380 -34.66 -7.01 8.46
C ILE A 380 -36.02 -7.02 9.17
N ILE A 381 -37.05 -7.61 8.56
CA ILE A 381 -38.39 -7.71 9.17
C ILE A 381 -38.37 -8.58 10.45
N GLN A 382 -37.53 -9.62 10.51
CA GLN A 382 -37.37 -10.42 11.74
C GLN A 382 -36.71 -9.64 12.89
N PHE A 383 -35.83 -8.68 12.59
CA PHE A 383 -35.23 -7.79 13.58
C PHE A 383 -36.19 -6.73 14.12
N PHE A 384 -37.22 -6.36 13.36
CA PHE A 384 -38.24 -5.37 13.75
C PHE A 384 -39.56 -6.00 14.19
N LYS A 385 -39.54 -7.09 14.96
CA LYS A 385 -40.74 -7.51 15.71
C LYS A 385 -41.04 -6.46 16.80
N PRO A 386 -42.23 -5.84 16.82
CA PRO A 386 -42.56 -4.85 17.84
C PRO A 386 -42.64 -5.53 19.21
N ALA A 387 -41.90 -4.99 20.18
CA ALA A 387 -41.99 -5.36 21.58
C ALA A 387 -43.35 -4.89 22.17
N HIS A 388 -44.42 -5.60 21.86
CA HIS A 388 -45.69 -5.46 22.57
C HIS A 388 -45.66 -6.27 23.86
N LYS A 389 -45.04 -5.69 24.89
CA LYS A 389 -45.38 -5.87 26.31
C LYS A 389 -44.59 -4.84 27.13
N ILE A 390 -45.11 -3.62 27.20
CA ILE A 390 -44.78 -2.71 28.28
C ILE A 390 -45.75 -3.07 29.40
N GLU A 391 -45.23 -3.71 30.45
CA GLU A 391 -45.97 -3.86 31.70
C GLU A 391 -46.22 -2.45 32.27
N LYS A 392 -47.47 -2.21 32.65
CA LYS A 392 -47.89 -0.94 33.25
C LYS A 392 -47.14 -0.76 34.57
N ILE A 393 -46.31 0.27 34.65
CA ILE A 393 -45.74 0.74 35.91
C ILE A 393 -46.88 1.35 36.73
N ASP A 394 -47.04 0.85 37.95
CA ASP A 394 -48.01 1.33 38.92
C ASP A 394 -47.58 2.72 39.45
N PRO A 395 -48.38 3.78 39.26
CA PRO A 395 -47.98 5.14 39.66
C PRO A 395 -47.91 5.38 41.18
N ASP A 396 -48.25 4.38 42.02
CA ASP A 396 -48.28 4.53 43.48
C ASP A 396 -47.02 4.04 44.22
N GLU A 397 -45.97 3.59 43.51
CA GLU A 397 -44.71 3.19 44.15
C GLU A 397 -43.86 4.40 44.57
N LYS A 398 -43.97 4.78 45.85
CA LYS A 398 -43.15 5.85 46.46
C LYS A 398 -41.67 5.47 46.45
N PRO A 399 -40.76 6.39 46.07
CA PRO A 399 -39.33 6.11 46.11
C PRO A 399 -38.84 6.05 47.56
N GLU A 400 -38.37 4.89 47.98
CA GLU A 400 -37.61 4.74 49.22
C GLU A 400 -36.26 5.46 49.11
N LYS A 401 -35.96 6.21 50.17
CA LYS A 401 -34.77 7.01 50.36
C LYS A 401 -33.53 6.11 50.42
N PHE A 402 -32.63 6.26 49.46
CA PHE A 402 -31.22 5.92 49.67
C PHE A 402 -30.42 7.19 49.92
N PHE A 403 -30.14 7.42 51.21
CA PHE A 403 -29.07 8.29 51.69
C PHE A 403 -27.80 7.45 51.91
N ASN A 404 -26.67 8.15 51.84
CA ASN A 404 -25.32 7.82 52.31
C ASN A 404 -24.34 7.26 51.27
N LEU A 405 -23.45 8.14 50.83
CA LEU A 405 -22.01 7.89 50.98
C LEU A 405 -21.27 9.22 51.21
N GLU A 406 -20.58 9.27 52.34
CA GLU A 406 -19.70 10.35 52.78
C GLU A 406 -18.34 10.29 52.06
N ARG A 407 -17.75 11.49 51.94
CA ARG A 407 -16.36 11.90 51.65
C ARG A 407 -15.88 11.93 50.21
#